data_AF-A0A5N5D6R2-F1
#
_entry.id   AF-A0A5N5D6R2-F1
#
_cell.length_a   1.000
_cell.length_b   1.000
_cell.length_c   1.000
_cell.angle_alpha   90.00
_cell.angle_beta   90.00
_cell.angle_gamma   90.00
#
_symmetry.space_group_name_H-M   'P 1'
#
loop_
_entity.id
_entity.type
_entity.pdbx_description
1 polymer ?
#
loop_
_entity_poly.entity_id
_entity_poly.type
_entity_poly.pdbx_seq_one_letter_code
_entity_poly.pdbx_strand_id
1 'polypeptide(L)'
;MLSSVLTAALLALQAPQSVLAGPIHAPDLQRRDDRRPTPSKSEVEDMMEPWNDYGIEHVFYTLTQTEAKKWANDHFDDFSRITIWDTDEDLQNGPIWEDYGEVQNLWVEVYTEQAQGVAWVMYVDGSKIPSNSESAYDNIEKTILERNAKDDGNTLFEVIQVSAANTNEIYQILPVDVRDFSGCSWHGEAPDCDAQCPDGTNEITRSHYGDDPNGKCTGHGKKVFCCPA
;
A
#
# COMPACT_ATOMS: atom_id res chain seq x y z
N MET A 1 -54.75 18.81 0.78
CA MET A 1 -53.52 19.58 0.58
C MET A 1 -52.38 18.84 1.28
N LEU A 2 -51.65 18.01 0.56
CA LEU A 2 -50.42 17.37 1.03
C LEU A 2 -49.47 17.36 -0.17
N SER A 3 -48.53 18.31 -0.20
CA SER A 3 -47.42 18.32 -1.15
C SER A 3 -46.31 17.42 -0.61
N SER A 4 -46.06 16.31 -1.28
CA SER A 4 -44.81 15.56 -1.11
C SER A 4 -43.78 16.11 -2.07
N VAL A 5 -42.75 16.75 -1.51
CA VAL A 5 -41.54 17.15 -2.23
C VAL A 5 -40.65 15.90 -2.31
N LEU A 6 -40.49 15.36 -3.52
CA LEU A 6 -39.43 14.41 -3.82
C LEU A 6 -38.11 15.19 -3.90
N THR A 7 -37.22 14.98 -2.93
CA THR A 7 -35.84 15.47 -3.02
C THR A 7 -35.04 14.50 -3.88
N ALA A 8 -34.53 15.00 -5.00
CA ALA A 8 -33.65 14.28 -5.91
C ALA A 8 -32.32 13.94 -5.21
N ALA A 9 -31.96 12.66 -5.19
CA ALA A 9 -30.60 12.23 -4.87
C ALA A 9 -29.74 12.40 -6.14
N LEU A 10 -28.98 13.50 -6.19
CA LEU A 10 -27.92 13.69 -7.17
C LEU A 10 -26.68 12.93 -6.68
N LEU A 11 -26.46 11.71 -7.20
CA LEU A 11 -25.17 11.04 -7.12
C LEU A 11 -24.22 11.75 -8.08
N ALA A 12 -23.47 12.73 -7.56
CA ALA A 12 -22.32 13.26 -8.28
C ALA A 12 -21.22 12.20 -8.22
N LEU A 13 -20.99 11.50 -9.34
CA LEU A 13 -19.70 10.87 -9.61
C LEU A 13 -18.66 12.01 -9.64
N GLN A 14 -17.97 12.22 -8.53
CA GLN A 14 -16.71 12.94 -8.56
C GLN A 14 -15.69 11.96 -9.15
N ALA A 15 -15.16 12.30 -10.32
CA ALA A 15 -13.96 11.67 -10.84
C ALA A 15 -12.86 11.78 -9.76
N PRO A 16 -12.05 10.73 -9.50
CA PRO A 16 -10.89 10.89 -8.66
C PRO A 16 -10.01 11.93 -9.35
N GLN A 17 -9.87 13.10 -8.74
CA GLN A 17 -8.77 13.96 -9.11
C GLN A 17 -7.53 13.22 -8.63
N SER A 18 -6.67 12.85 -9.58
CA SER A 18 -5.31 12.38 -9.35
C SER A 18 -4.56 13.48 -8.61
N VAL A 19 -4.76 13.53 -7.31
CA VAL A 19 -4.27 14.55 -6.39
C VAL A 19 -3.66 13.82 -5.22
N LEU A 20 -2.50 13.23 -5.48
CA LEU A 20 -1.43 13.31 -4.51
C LEU A 20 -1.06 14.79 -4.41
N ALA A 21 -1.75 15.51 -3.52
CA ALA A 21 -1.35 16.78 -2.88
C ALA A 21 -2.58 17.67 -2.61
N GLY A 22 -2.95 17.84 -1.33
CA GLY A 22 -3.69 19.03 -0.93
C GLY A 22 -2.97 20.32 -1.40
N PRO A 23 -3.63 21.49 -1.35
CA PRO A 23 -3.08 22.74 -1.88
C PRO A 23 -1.69 23.04 -1.27
N ILE A 24 -0.65 22.82 -2.07
CA ILE A 24 0.74 23.08 -1.72
C ILE A 24 0.86 24.60 -1.53
N HIS A 25 1.29 25.02 -0.34
CA HIS A 25 1.82 26.36 -0.14
C HIS A 25 3.09 26.46 -1.00
N ALA A 26 2.96 27.01 -2.21
CA ALA A 26 4.11 27.35 -3.03
C ALA A 26 5.00 28.30 -2.21
N PRO A 27 6.26 27.93 -1.91
CA PRO A 27 7.22 28.85 -1.34
C PRO A 27 7.34 30.07 -2.25
N ASP A 28 7.43 31.25 -1.66
CA ASP A 28 7.51 32.55 -2.32
C ASP A 28 8.39 32.50 -3.59
N LEU A 29 7.76 32.71 -4.76
CA LEU A 29 8.29 32.51 -6.12
C LEU A 29 9.44 33.48 -6.51
N GLN A 30 10.04 34.19 -5.55
CA GLN A 30 11.02 35.25 -5.82
C GLN A 30 12.47 34.78 -5.99
N ARG A 31 12.79 33.49 -5.86
CA ARG A 31 14.14 32.96 -6.14
C ARG A 31 14.14 31.89 -7.21
N ARG A 32 14.10 32.31 -8.48
CA ARG A 32 14.30 31.41 -9.63
C ARG A 32 15.72 30.82 -9.72
N ASP A 33 16.70 31.43 -9.03
CA ASP A 33 18.13 31.06 -9.10
C ASP A 33 18.55 29.95 -8.11
N ASP A 34 17.66 29.54 -7.20
CA ASP A 34 17.96 28.52 -6.18
C ASP A 34 17.43 27.12 -6.58
N ARG A 35 16.95 26.96 -7.82
CA ARG A 35 16.44 25.65 -8.29
C ARG A 35 17.59 24.67 -8.49
N ARG A 36 17.42 23.46 -7.97
CA ARG A 36 18.37 22.36 -8.17
C ARG A 36 17.93 21.48 -9.33
N PRO A 37 18.88 20.90 -10.10
CA PRO A 37 18.55 19.90 -11.11
C PRO A 37 17.87 18.70 -10.45
N THR A 38 17.03 17.98 -11.20
CA THR A 38 16.43 16.71 -10.76
C THR A 38 17.53 15.77 -10.23
N PRO A 39 17.40 15.22 -9.01
CA PRO A 39 18.37 14.29 -8.48
C PRO A 39 18.33 12.98 -9.28
N SER A 40 19.46 12.30 -9.34
CA SER A 40 19.52 10.92 -9.84
C SER A 40 18.83 9.96 -8.89
N LYS A 41 18.43 8.78 -9.40
CA LYS A 41 17.84 7.72 -8.56
C LYS A 41 18.74 7.33 -7.38
N SER A 42 20.05 7.22 -7.59
CA SER A 42 21.02 6.91 -6.53
C SER A 42 21.07 7.99 -5.44
N GLU A 43 20.89 9.27 -5.79
CA GLU A 43 20.81 10.33 -4.79
C GLU A 43 19.51 10.23 -3.97
N VAL A 44 18.40 9.83 -4.61
CA VAL A 44 17.14 9.57 -3.90
C VAL A 44 17.25 8.34 -3.00
N GLU A 45 17.94 7.28 -3.44
CA GLU A 45 18.27 6.11 -2.62
C GLU A 45 19.07 6.48 -1.37
N ASP A 46 20.11 7.31 -1.52
CA ASP A 46 20.92 7.83 -0.41
C ASP A 46 20.07 8.67 0.55
N MET A 47 19.17 9.50 0.02
CA MET A 47 18.23 10.25 0.85
C MET A 47 17.29 9.32 1.62
N MET A 48 16.86 8.22 1.01
CA MET A 48 15.91 7.27 1.60
C MET A 48 16.55 6.17 2.46
N GLU A 49 17.87 6.12 2.60
CA GLU A 49 18.60 5.13 3.40
C GLU A 49 18.04 4.96 4.82
N PRO A 50 17.64 6.03 5.56
CA PRO A 50 17.12 5.89 6.93
C PRO A 50 15.85 5.05 7.06
N TRP A 51 15.10 4.85 5.98
CA TRP A 51 13.84 4.09 5.97
C TRP A 51 13.99 2.68 5.37
N ASN A 52 15.18 2.33 4.90
CA ASN A 52 15.47 1.01 4.33
C ASN A 52 15.87 0.00 5.43
N ASP A 53 14.90 -0.43 6.23
CA ASP A 53 15.09 -1.43 7.29
C ASP A 53 14.20 -2.67 7.06
N TYR A 54 14.75 -3.86 7.27
CA TYR A 54 14.04 -5.15 7.21
C TYR A 54 12.89 -5.26 8.22
N GLY A 55 12.89 -4.46 9.28
CA GLY A 55 11.82 -4.41 10.28
C GLY A 55 10.64 -3.51 9.90
N ILE A 56 10.68 -2.86 8.73
CA ILE A 56 9.68 -1.88 8.30
C ILE A 56 8.78 -2.47 7.20
N GLU A 57 7.48 -2.50 7.47
CA GLU A 57 6.46 -2.81 6.48
C GLU A 57 5.97 -1.53 5.79
N HIS A 58 5.89 -1.56 4.46
CA HIS A 58 5.56 -0.38 3.66
C HIS A 58 4.06 -0.34 3.36
N VAL A 59 3.46 0.83 3.56
CA VAL A 59 2.04 1.09 3.36
C VAL A 59 1.84 2.03 2.16
N PHE A 60 1.14 1.52 1.17
CA PHE A 60 0.71 2.18 -0.05
C PHE A 60 -0.79 2.50 0.04
N TYR A 61 -1.29 3.42 -0.77
CA TYR A 61 -2.72 3.76 -0.78
C TYR A 61 -3.14 4.41 -2.09
N THR A 62 -4.42 4.26 -2.45
CA THR A 62 -4.95 4.82 -3.71
C THR A 62 -5.88 6.03 -3.51
N LEU A 63 -6.17 6.43 -2.28
CA LEU A 63 -7.17 7.46 -1.98
C LEU A 63 -6.62 8.62 -1.15
N THR A 64 -6.45 8.42 0.16
CA THR A 64 -6.22 9.51 1.10
C THR A 64 -5.13 9.13 2.10
N GLN A 65 -4.17 10.05 2.21
CA GLN A 65 -3.03 9.96 3.11
C GLN A 65 -3.45 9.78 4.58
N THR A 66 -4.48 10.49 5.03
CA THR A 66 -4.88 10.55 6.44
C THR A 66 -5.25 9.17 6.99
N GLU A 67 -6.07 8.43 6.25
CA GLU A 67 -6.54 7.11 6.63
C GLU A 67 -5.41 6.08 6.61
N ALA A 68 -4.56 6.11 5.58
CA ALA A 68 -3.41 5.22 5.48
C ALA A 68 -2.40 5.46 6.61
N LYS A 69 -2.08 6.73 6.90
CA LYS A 69 -1.18 7.10 8.01
C LYS A 69 -1.78 6.76 9.36
N LYS A 70 -3.09 6.99 9.55
CA LYS A 70 -3.79 6.57 10.77
C LYS A 70 -3.72 5.06 10.94
N TRP A 71 -3.99 4.29 9.88
CA TRP A 71 -3.95 2.85 9.93
C TRP A 71 -2.55 2.31 10.25
N ALA A 72 -1.52 2.83 9.59
CA ALA A 72 -0.12 2.49 9.87
C ALA A 72 0.23 2.74 11.35
N ASN A 73 -0.23 3.86 11.92
CA ASN A 73 -0.01 4.20 13.32
C ASN A 73 -0.85 3.36 14.31
N ASP A 74 -2.06 2.97 13.94
CA ASP A 74 -2.95 2.21 14.83
C ASP A 74 -2.51 0.75 14.96
N HIS A 75 -1.70 0.23 14.03
CA HIS A 75 -1.31 -1.18 13.96
C HIS A 75 0.17 -1.42 14.32
N PHE A 76 0.85 -0.53 15.05
CA PHE A 76 2.24 -0.74 15.53
C PHE A 76 2.35 -1.93 16.51
N ASP A 77 2.32 -3.15 15.99
CA ASP A 77 2.77 -4.36 16.68
C ASP A 77 4.32 -4.43 16.62
N ASP A 78 4.90 -5.65 16.64
CA ASP A 78 6.35 -5.91 16.57
C ASP A 78 7.07 -5.33 15.33
N PHE A 79 6.35 -4.70 14.39
CA PHE A 79 6.87 -4.16 13.14
C PHE A 79 6.43 -2.70 12.96
N SER A 80 7.40 -1.87 12.56
CA SER A 80 7.10 -0.49 12.19
C SER A 80 6.42 -0.46 10.83
N ARG A 81 5.37 0.32 10.68
CA ARG A 81 4.73 0.58 9.39
C ARG A 81 4.95 2.02 9.00
N ILE A 82 5.39 2.24 7.77
CA ILE A 82 5.58 3.60 7.24
C ILE A 82 4.78 3.77 5.96
N THR A 83 4.44 5.02 5.68
CA THR A 83 3.89 5.48 4.40
C THR A 83 4.96 6.32 3.69
N ILE A 84 4.75 6.58 2.40
CA ILE A 84 5.65 7.48 1.65
C ILE A 84 5.79 8.86 2.31
N TRP A 85 4.77 9.35 3.02
CA TRP A 85 4.79 10.64 3.74
C TRP A 85 5.61 10.65 5.02
N ASP A 86 6.00 9.47 5.51
CA ASP A 86 6.96 9.41 6.61
C ASP A 86 8.39 9.59 6.10
N THR A 87 8.58 9.55 4.77
CA THR A 87 9.84 9.83 4.07
C THR A 87 9.85 11.19 3.36
N ASP A 88 8.68 11.77 3.09
CA ASP A 88 8.57 12.92 2.19
C ASP A 88 8.85 14.27 2.85
N GLU A 89 9.08 14.31 4.18
CA GLU A 89 9.48 15.53 4.87
C GLU A 89 10.74 16.14 4.24
N ASP A 90 11.67 15.30 3.79
CA ASP A 90 12.88 15.70 3.09
C ASP A 90 12.61 16.24 1.68
N LEU A 91 11.54 15.76 1.03
CA LEU A 91 11.08 16.27 -0.25
C LEU A 91 10.38 17.64 -0.10
N GLN A 92 9.55 17.79 0.94
CA GLN A 92 8.77 19.00 1.19
C GLN A 92 9.61 20.16 1.76
N ASN A 93 10.53 19.86 2.69
CA ASN A 93 11.41 20.84 3.31
C ASN A 93 12.75 21.00 2.57
N GLY A 94 12.93 20.21 1.52
CA GLY A 94 14.13 20.17 0.69
C GLY A 94 14.29 21.36 -0.25
N PRO A 95 15.29 21.29 -1.15
CA PRO A 95 15.49 22.31 -2.16
C PRO A 95 14.34 22.34 -3.17
N ILE A 96 14.14 23.49 -3.82
CA ILE A 96 13.20 23.61 -4.93
C ILE A 96 13.83 22.94 -6.15
N TRP A 97 13.17 21.91 -6.70
CA TRP A 97 13.67 21.19 -7.87
C TRP A 97 13.21 21.82 -9.20
N GLU A 98 13.99 21.64 -10.26
CA GLU A 98 13.64 22.09 -11.62
C GLU A 98 12.40 21.36 -12.15
N ASP A 99 12.37 20.03 -12.01
CA ASP A 99 11.21 19.19 -12.33
C ASP A 99 10.75 18.42 -11.08
N TYR A 100 9.87 19.06 -10.30
CA TYR A 100 9.32 18.48 -9.09
C TYR A 100 8.50 17.20 -9.35
N GLY A 101 7.85 17.09 -10.52
CA GLY A 101 7.06 15.91 -10.87
C GLY A 101 7.95 14.69 -11.13
N GLU A 102 9.08 14.90 -11.81
CA GLU A 102 10.09 13.85 -11.99
C GLU A 102 10.70 13.41 -10.65
N VAL A 103 11.02 14.36 -9.75
CA VAL A 103 11.51 14.02 -8.41
C VAL A 103 10.48 13.20 -7.63
N GLN A 104 9.20 13.58 -7.66
CA GLN A 104 8.13 12.83 -6.99
C GLN A 104 8.01 11.39 -7.52
N ASN A 105 8.10 11.20 -8.84
CA ASN A 105 8.06 9.85 -9.42
C ASN A 105 9.26 9.00 -9.00
N LEU A 106 10.47 9.58 -8.99
CA LEU A 106 11.66 8.90 -8.48
C LEU A 106 11.53 8.56 -6.98
N TRP A 107 10.95 9.48 -6.20
CA TRP A 107 10.68 9.26 -4.77
C TRP A 107 9.75 8.06 -4.57
N VAL A 108 8.64 8.00 -5.30
CA VAL A 108 7.70 6.87 -5.27
C VAL A 108 8.38 5.57 -5.70
N GLU A 109 9.19 5.61 -6.76
CA GLU A 109 9.92 4.45 -7.26
C GLU A 109 10.86 3.87 -6.19
N VAL A 110 11.73 4.70 -5.62
CA VAL A 110 12.69 4.27 -4.60
C VAL A 110 11.98 3.78 -3.34
N TYR A 111 10.96 4.50 -2.86
CA TYR A 111 10.15 4.05 -1.71
C TYR A 111 9.53 2.67 -1.96
N THR A 112 9.02 2.43 -3.17
CA THR A 112 8.41 1.13 -3.49
C THR A 112 9.45 0.01 -3.58
N GLU A 113 10.63 0.31 -4.12
CA GLU A 113 11.70 -0.68 -4.25
C GLU A 113 12.27 -1.13 -2.89
N GLN A 114 12.11 -0.32 -1.86
CA GLN A 114 12.47 -0.67 -0.48
C GLN A 114 11.45 -1.59 0.20
N ALA A 115 10.28 -1.86 -0.40
CA ALA A 115 9.28 -2.73 0.21
C ALA A 115 9.79 -4.18 0.32
N GLN A 116 9.86 -4.68 1.56
CA GLN A 116 10.30 -6.02 1.91
C GLN A 116 9.28 -6.70 2.82
N GLY A 117 9.32 -8.03 2.91
CA GLY A 117 8.43 -8.80 3.77
C GLY A 117 6.98 -8.71 3.33
N VAL A 118 6.19 -7.93 4.06
CA VAL A 118 4.77 -7.70 3.76
C VAL A 118 4.58 -6.23 3.40
N ALA A 119 4.02 -5.98 2.22
CA ALA A 119 3.55 -4.66 1.83
C ALA A 119 2.03 -4.57 1.96
N TRP A 120 1.54 -3.37 2.27
CA TRP A 120 0.13 -3.10 2.46
C TRP A 120 -0.36 -2.09 1.44
N VAL A 121 -1.54 -2.29 0.87
CA VAL A 121 -2.20 -1.29 0.04
C VAL A 121 -3.59 -0.98 0.59
N MET A 122 -3.81 0.28 0.97
CA MET A 122 -5.14 0.72 1.40
C MET A 122 -5.98 1.13 0.18
N TYR A 123 -7.14 0.51 0.04
CA TYR A 123 -8.13 0.80 -0.99
C TYR A 123 -9.48 1.17 -0.36
N VAL A 124 -10.43 1.70 -1.17
CA VAL A 124 -11.74 2.21 -0.71
C VAL A 124 -12.44 1.21 0.21
N ASP A 125 -12.45 -0.05 -0.21
CA ASP A 125 -13.16 -1.15 0.42
C ASP A 125 -12.44 -2.48 0.10
N GLY A 126 -13.12 -3.61 0.35
CA GLY A 126 -12.63 -4.95 0.02
C GLY A 126 -12.67 -5.32 -1.46
N SER A 127 -13.24 -4.48 -2.33
CA SER A 127 -13.30 -4.77 -3.77
C SER A 127 -11.92 -4.66 -4.42
N LYS A 128 -11.77 -5.28 -5.59
CA LYS A 128 -10.51 -5.25 -6.33
C LYS A 128 -10.15 -3.82 -6.73
N ILE A 129 -8.88 -3.46 -6.55
CA ILE A 129 -8.32 -2.20 -7.05
C ILE A 129 -8.47 -2.20 -8.58
N PRO A 130 -9.22 -1.25 -9.16
CA PRO A 130 -9.42 -1.19 -10.59
C PRO A 130 -8.11 -0.86 -11.29
N SER A 131 -7.81 -1.55 -12.39
CA SER A 131 -6.69 -1.15 -13.24
C SER A 131 -6.95 0.24 -13.82
N ASN A 132 -5.97 1.14 -13.71
CA ASN A 132 -5.97 2.51 -14.26
C ASN A 132 -6.69 3.57 -13.41
N SER A 133 -6.56 3.54 -12.09
CA SER A 133 -7.04 4.59 -11.18
C SER A 133 -6.31 5.94 -11.30
N GLU A 134 -5.39 6.09 -12.27
CA GLU A 134 -4.48 7.24 -12.43
C GLU A 134 -3.65 7.58 -11.18
N SER A 135 -3.61 6.67 -10.20
CA SER A 135 -2.83 6.82 -8.97
C SER A 135 -1.36 6.47 -9.18
N ALA A 136 -0.48 6.96 -8.30
CA ALA A 136 0.92 6.51 -8.25
C ALA A 136 1.01 4.99 -8.09
N TYR A 137 0.08 4.39 -7.33
CA TYR A 137 -0.01 2.95 -7.17
C TYR A 137 -0.12 2.22 -8.50
N ASP A 138 -1.08 2.58 -9.35
CA ASP A 138 -1.26 1.89 -10.63
C ASP A 138 -0.17 2.21 -11.66
N ASN A 139 0.37 3.44 -11.63
CA ASN A 139 1.34 3.89 -12.62
C ASN A 139 2.76 3.42 -12.33
N ILE A 140 3.12 3.25 -11.05
CA ILE A 140 4.49 2.98 -10.60
C ILE A 140 4.50 1.81 -9.63
N GLU A 141 3.84 1.95 -8.48
CA GLU A 141 4.11 1.11 -7.30
C GLU A 141 3.73 -0.36 -7.56
N LYS A 142 2.54 -0.59 -8.13
CA LYS A 142 2.03 -1.93 -8.45
C LYS A 142 2.97 -2.72 -9.33
N THR A 143 3.54 -2.09 -10.36
CA THR A 143 4.46 -2.78 -11.28
C THR A 143 5.73 -3.22 -10.56
N ILE A 144 6.26 -2.37 -9.68
CA ILE A 144 7.44 -2.65 -8.86
C ILE A 144 7.14 -3.76 -7.85
N LEU A 145 6.01 -3.68 -7.14
CA LEU A 145 5.59 -4.70 -6.18
C LEU A 145 5.36 -6.06 -6.84
N GLU A 146 4.71 -6.10 -8.01
CA GLU A 146 4.50 -7.33 -8.77
C GLU A 146 5.80 -7.95 -9.27
N ARG A 147 6.77 -7.13 -9.68
CA ARG A 147 8.13 -7.57 -10.02
C ARG A 147 8.81 -8.14 -8.78
N ASN A 148 8.77 -7.39 -7.68
CA ASN A 148 9.46 -7.74 -6.44
C ASN A 148 8.91 -9.02 -5.80
N ALA A 149 7.60 -9.27 -5.87
CA ALA A 149 6.99 -10.47 -5.33
C ALA A 149 7.22 -11.74 -6.18
N LYS A 150 7.72 -11.62 -7.42
CA LYS A 150 7.92 -12.76 -8.35
C LYS A 150 9.37 -13.23 -8.43
N ASP A 151 10.33 -12.36 -8.13
CA ASP A 151 11.75 -12.66 -8.30
C ASP A 151 12.29 -13.37 -7.05
N ASP A 152 12.87 -14.56 -7.23
CA ASP A 152 13.44 -15.39 -6.15
C ASP A 152 14.57 -14.73 -5.33
N GLY A 153 15.09 -13.58 -5.81
CA GLY A 153 16.12 -12.79 -5.13
C GLY A 153 15.57 -11.64 -4.28
N ASN A 154 14.26 -11.36 -4.35
CA ASN A 154 13.64 -10.24 -3.67
C ASN A 154 13.03 -10.66 -2.33
N THR A 155 13.00 -9.72 -1.40
CA THR A 155 12.61 -9.96 0.00
C THR A 155 11.12 -9.71 0.26
N LEU A 156 10.35 -9.27 -0.75
CA LEU A 156 8.92 -9.08 -0.67
C LEU A 156 8.18 -10.41 -0.83
N PHE A 157 7.45 -10.83 0.21
CA PHE A 157 6.74 -12.11 0.26
C PHE A 157 5.29 -12.02 -0.20
N GLU A 158 4.62 -10.92 0.13
CA GLU A 158 3.21 -10.74 -0.16
C GLU A 158 2.82 -9.26 -0.17
N VAL A 159 1.71 -8.98 -0.85
CA VAL A 159 1.04 -7.69 -0.79
C VAL A 159 -0.39 -7.92 -0.33
N ILE A 160 -0.81 -7.17 0.67
CA ILE A 160 -2.12 -7.28 1.30
C ILE A 160 -2.89 -5.98 1.12
N GLN A 161 -4.09 -6.07 0.57
CA GLN A 161 -5.03 -4.97 0.53
C GLN A 161 -5.75 -4.81 1.87
N VAL A 162 -5.87 -3.57 2.34
CA VAL A 162 -6.70 -3.18 3.49
C VAL A 162 -7.91 -2.40 2.99
N SER A 163 -9.10 -2.73 3.50
CA SER A 163 -10.34 -2.00 3.25
C SER A 163 -10.38 -0.72 4.09
N ALA A 164 -10.41 0.46 3.46
CA ALA A 164 -10.56 1.73 4.19
C ALA A 164 -11.96 1.87 4.83
N ALA A 165 -12.98 1.25 4.22
CA ALA A 165 -14.33 1.16 4.77
C ALA A 165 -14.40 0.31 6.06
N ASN A 166 -13.50 -0.66 6.20
CA ASN A 166 -13.37 -1.50 7.39
C ASN A 166 -11.92 -1.97 7.56
N THR A 167 -11.15 -1.28 8.39
CA THR A 167 -9.70 -1.52 8.49
C THR A 167 -9.29 -2.86 9.10
N ASN A 168 -10.26 -3.63 9.62
CA ASN A 168 -10.04 -5.00 10.08
C ASN A 168 -10.21 -6.04 8.96
N GLU A 169 -10.62 -5.61 7.78
CA GLU A 169 -10.86 -6.46 6.62
C GLU A 169 -9.68 -6.33 5.66
N ILE A 170 -8.99 -7.46 5.44
CA ILE A 170 -7.80 -7.54 4.59
C ILE A 170 -7.90 -8.66 3.56
N TYR A 171 -7.17 -8.51 2.46
CA TYR A 171 -7.12 -9.47 1.37
C TYR A 171 -5.70 -9.58 0.83
N GLN A 172 -5.11 -10.77 0.85
CA GLN A 172 -3.87 -10.99 0.11
C GLN A 172 -4.14 -10.81 -1.39
N ILE A 173 -3.36 -9.96 -2.05
CA ILE A 173 -3.46 -9.67 -3.49
C ILE A 173 -2.23 -10.17 -4.29
N LEU A 174 -1.08 -10.34 -3.63
CA LEU A 174 0.10 -11.01 -4.18
C LEU A 174 0.65 -12.01 -3.16
N PRO A 175 1.17 -13.18 -3.59
CA PRO A 175 1.33 -13.61 -4.99
C PRO A 175 0.02 -14.03 -5.67
N VAL A 176 -1.03 -14.27 -4.90
CA VAL A 176 -2.36 -14.65 -5.38
C VAL A 176 -3.41 -13.74 -4.75
N ASP A 177 -4.35 -13.24 -5.56
CA ASP A 177 -5.53 -12.53 -5.07
C ASP A 177 -6.58 -13.53 -4.57
N VAL A 178 -6.72 -13.62 -3.25
CA VAL A 178 -7.62 -14.61 -2.61
C VAL A 178 -9.09 -14.39 -2.93
N ARG A 179 -9.47 -13.19 -3.41
CA ARG A 179 -10.85 -12.87 -3.79
C ARG A 179 -11.27 -13.53 -5.10
N ASP A 180 -10.32 -14.06 -5.88
CA ASP A 180 -10.63 -14.88 -7.06
C ASP A 180 -11.15 -16.28 -6.71
N PHE A 181 -11.15 -16.63 -5.42
CA PHE A 181 -11.52 -17.95 -4.94
C PHE A 181 -12.76 -17.87 -4.05
N SER A 182 -13.64 -18.85 -4.18
CA SER A 182 -14.89 -18.92 -3.41
C SER A 182 -14.98 -20.23 -2.64
N GLY A 183 -15.56 -20.18 -1.44
CA GLY A 183 -15.67 -21.35 -0.56
C GLY A 183 -14.34 -21.75 0.10
N CYS A 184 -13.36 -20.85 0.12
CA CYS A 184 -12.03 -21.08 0.68
C CYS A 184 -11.87 -20.33 2.01
N SER A 185 -10.91 -20.77 2.83
CA SER A 185 -10.65 -20.18 4.14
C SER A 185 -9.17 -20.20 4.48
N TRP A 186 -8.76 -19.24 5.32
CA TRP A 186 -7.46 -19.26 5.96
C TRP A 186 -7.45 -20.25 7.12
N HIS A 187 -6.33 -20.96 7.28
CA HIS A 187 -6.08 -21.86 8.40
C HIS A 187 -4.70 -21.57 9.00
N GLY A 188 -4.61 -21.74 10.32
CA GLY A 188 -3.45 -21.36 11.13
C GLY A 188 -3.80 -20.23 12.08
N GLU A 189 -3.28 -20.32 13.29
CA GLU A 189 -3.53 -19.36 14.37
C GLU A 189 -2.21 -18.71 14.75
N ALA A 190 -2.19 -17.38 14.78
CA ALA A 190 -1.04 -16.62 15.25
C ALA A 190 -0.86 -16.80 16.77
N PRO A 191 0.37 -16.75 17.30
CA PRO A 191 1.63 -16.43 16.60
C PRO A 191 2.31 -17.62 15.90
N ASP A 192 1.89 -18.85 16.17
CA ASP A 192 2.55 -20.08 15.70
C ASP A 192 1.78 -20.72 14.53
N CYS A 193 1.99 -20.18 13.33
CA CYS A 193 1.26 -20.60 12.12
C CYS A 193 2.06 -21.60 11.26
N ASP A 194 2.21 -22.86 11.68
CA ASP A 194 2.70 -23.93 10.78
C ASP A 194 1.54 -24.81 10.33
N ALA A 195 0.53 -24.17 9.73
CA ALA A 195 -0.71 -24.83 9.36
C ALA A 195 -0.60 -25.66 8.07
N GLN A 196 -1.48 -26.66 7.97
CA GLN A 196 -1.71 -27.48 6.78
C GLN A 196 -3.18 -27.41 6.40
N CYS A 197 -3.46 -27.55 5.12
CA CYS A 197 -4.83 -27.61 4.64
C CYS A 197 -5.55 -28.85 5.18
N PRO A 198 -6.81 -28.72 5.65
CA PRO A 198 -7.62 -29.86 6.06
C PRO A 198 -7.81 -30.88 4.93
N ASP A 199 -8.08 -32.13 5.31
CA ASP A 199 -8.40 -33.19 4.35
C ASP A 199 -9.53 -32.78 3.39
N GLY A 200 -9.32 -33.02 2.10
CA GLY A 200 -10.29 -32.66 1.05
C GLY A 200 -10.20 -31.22 0.55
N THR A 201 -9.18 -30.47 0.96
CA THR A 201 -8.88 -29.13 0.45
C THR A 201 -7.46 -29.06 -0.13
N ASN A 202 -7.24 -28.13 -1.07
CA ASN A 202 -5.96 -27.84 -1.70
C ASN A 202 -5.44 -26.48 -1.23
N GLU A 203 -4.13 -26.37 -1.00
CA GLU A 203 -3.44 -25.11 -0.70
C GLU A 203 -3.36 -24.25 -1.96
N ILE A 204 -3.76 -22.99 -1.85
CA ILE A 204 -3.68 -22.00 -2.92
C ILE A 204 -2.53 -21.01 -2.69
N THR A 205 -2.38 -20.51 -1.46
CA THR A 205 -1.34 -19.54 -1.09
C THR A 205 -1.08 -19.57 0.42
N ARG A 206 -0.03 -18.85 0.85
CA ARG A 206 0.34 -18.66 2.24
C ARG A 206 0.54 -17.19 2.56
N SER A 207 0.15 -16.77 3.76
CA SER A 207 0.28 -15.40 4.25
C SER A 207 0.75 -15.39 5.71
N HIS A 208 1.52 -14.36 6.08
CA HIS A 208 1.86 -14.07 7.47
C HIS A 208 0.67 -13.58 8.28
N TYR A 209 -0.35 -12.99 7.65
CA TYR A 209 -1.51 -12.38 8.35
C TYR A 209 -2.81 -13.15 8.08
N GLY A 210 -2.97 -13.70 6.88
CA GLY A 210 -4.20 -14.36 6.44
C GLY A 210 -5.34 -13.36 6.27
N ASP A 211 -6.37 -13.46 7.10
CA ASP A 211 -7.57 -12.62 7.11
C ASP A 211 -7.65 -11.63 8.28
N ASP A 212 -6.64 -11.56 9.13
CA ASP A 212 -6.60 -10.67 10.30
C ASP A 212 -5.35 -9.77 10.27
N PRO A 213 -5.49 -8.43 10.16
CA PRO A 213 -4.35 -7.52 10.15
C PRO A 213 -3.54 -7.50 11.46
N ASN A 214 -4.09 -8.04 12.55
CA ASN A 214 -3.39 -8.17 13.84
C ASN A 214 -2.93 -9.62 14.12
N GLY A 215 -3.29 -10.55 13.24
CA GLY A 215 -3.03 -11.98 13.40
C GLY A 215 -1.73 -12.43 12.76
N LYS A 216 -0.62 -11.71 13.00
CA LYS A 216 0.68 -12.00 12.36
C LYS A 216 1.35 -13.23 12.94
N CYS A 217 1.81 -14.12 12.06
CA CYS A 217 2.64 -15.26 12.39
C CYS A 217 4.10 -14.84 12.66
N THR A 218 4.72 -15.45 13.67
CA THR A 218 6.11 -15.18 14.04
C THR A 218 7.10 -16.04 13.25
N GLY A 219 8.34 -15.55 13.12
CA GLY A 219 9.40 -16.24 12.39
C GLY A 219 9.03 -16.51 10.93
N HIS A 220 9.17 -17.77 10.51
CA HIS A 220 8.85 -18.21 9.14
C HIS A 220 7.46 -18.86 9.01
N GLY A 221 6.68 -18.89 10.10
CA GLY A 221 5.33 -19.47 10.08
C GLY A 221 4.41 -18.67 9.16
N LYS A 222 3.50 -19.37 8.47
CA LYS A 222 2.47 -18.79 7.61
C LYS A 222 1.15 -19.52 7.73
N LYS A 223 0.05 -18.77 7.74
CA LYS A 223 -1.29 -19.31 7.51
C LYS A 223 -1.39 -19.85 6.09
N VAL A 224 -2.24 -20.84 5.88
CA VAL A 224 -2.52 -21.44 4.57
C VAL A 224 -3.93 -21.08 4.12
N PHE A 225 -4.07 -20.67 2.86
CA PHE A 225 -5.38 -20.44 2.26
C PHE A 225 -5.79 -21.69 1.49
N CYS A 226 -6.88 -22.33 1.92
CA CYS A 226 -7.29 -23.64 1.44
C CYS A 226 -8.65 -23.59 0.76
N CYS A 227 -8.76 -24.25 -0.39
CA CYS A 227 -10.00 -24.35 -1.16
C CYS A 227 -10.45 -25.80 -1.30
N PRO A 228 -11.76 -26.09 -1.41
CA PRO A 228 -12.25 -27.42 -1.75
C PRO A 228 -11.56 -27.96 -3.02
N ALA A 229 -11.17 -29.24 -2.99
CA ALA A 229 -10.48 -29.90 -4.08
C ALA A 229 -11.35 -30.14 -5.32
#